data_AF-A0A9W6YKB2-F1
#
_entry.id   AF-A0A9W6YKB2-F1
#
_cell.length_a   1.000
_cell.length_b   1.000
_cell.length_c   1.000
_cell.angle_alpha   90.00
_cell.angle_beta   90.00
_cell.angle_gamma   90.00
#
_symmetry.space_group_name_H-M   'P 1'
#
loop_
_entity.id
_entity.type
_entity.pdbx_description
1 polymer ?
#
loop_
_entity_poly.entity_id
_entity_poly.type
_entity_poly.pdbx_seq_one_letter_code
_entity_poly.pdbx_strand_id
1 'polypeptide(L)'
;MGTWNYMLKIKLSDLHPIFRELDLMANPQIRLRFRVNQGSSVIAVDATKGMSLTSTTLSSGNTCPVMVAASSTGNPMAGVLAASAGFSIAWGAVVNSLEPTIDGTYMPFTTSRLYIPFVHLENPQAIISKPVKKVRYNDCYAQWFYQRADIGKQSTQHNTSFDLQLSASVKNVVVLPFAEQTGSFASAAVQQFQSPFDSAPWTLHPGSSIRNFNVRIGSSQTFDISHDYDFHHFTNEVAKIGAINGDLTPELVNGPLDYQTWSLTNRVLIADVSRLTEKDIPQSIQIQGVNAGCQGVNMLVLVISEQELSYDRLTGEILDFTTA
;
A
#
# COMPACT_ATOMS: atom_id res chain seq x y z
N MET A 1 11.54 4.48 -30.33
CA MET A 1 10.71 4.16 -29.15
C MET A 1 11.49 3.18 -28.30
N GLY A 2 11.65 3.45 -27.00
CA GLY A 2 12.32 2.52 -26.09
C GLY A 2 11.28 1.67 -25.37
N THR A 3 11.49 0.35 -25.33
CA THR A 3 10.58 -0.60 -24.70
C THR A 3 11.35 -1.43 -23.69
N TRP A 4 10.84 -1.53 -22.46
CA TRP A 4 11.43 -2.33 -21.39
C TRP A 4 10.46 -3.43 -20.99
N ASN A 5 10.90 -4.68 -21.10
CA ASN A 5 10.10 -5.85 -20.80
C ASN A 5 10.69 -6.58 -19.58
N TYR A 6 9.85 -6.84 -18.58
CA TYR A 6 10.26 -7.53 -17.35
C TYR A 6 9.41 -8.79 -17.15
N MET A 7 10.06 -9.93 -16.92
CA MET A 7 9.39 -11.16 -16.51
C MET A 7 9.38 -11.25 -14.97
N LEU A 8 8.20 -11.15 -14.38
CA LEU A 8 8.02 -11.18 -12.93
C LEU A 8 7.46 -12.54 -12.49
N LYS A 9 8.08 -13.14 -11.48
CA LYS A 9 7.56 -14.31 -10.76
C LYS A 9 7.16 -13.86 -9.36
N ILE A 10 5.86 -13.84 -9.08
CA ILE A 10 5.31 -13.39 -7.81
C ILE A 10 4.85 -14.63 -7.04
N LYS A 11 5.33 -14.81 -5.80
CA LYS A 11 4.84 -15.88 -4.93
C LYS A 11 3.46 -15.48 -4.40
N LEU A 12 2.55 -16.44 -4.30
CA LEU A 12 1.23 -16.18 -3.73
C LEU A 12 1.32 -15.68 -2.28
N SER A 13 2.31 -16.15 -1.51
CA SER A 13 2.62 -15.70 -0.15
C SER A 13 2.99 -14.23 -0.01
N ASP A 14 3.35 -13.58 -1.12
CA ASP A 14 3.72 -12.17 -1.18
C ASP A 14 2.51 -11.31 -1.60
N LEU A 15 1.48 -11.93 -2.21
CA LEU A 15 0.23 -11.26 -2.57
C LEU A 15 -0.74 -11.15 -1.40
N HIS A 16 -0.85 -12.22 -0.60
CA HIS A 16 -1.76 -12.24 0.54
C HIS A 16 -1.31 -13.25 1.59
N PRO A 17 -1.36 -12.90 2.90
CA PRO A 17 -0.91 -13.78 3.97
C PRO A 17 -1.69 -15.11 4.06
N ILE A 18 -2.94 -15.16 3.60
CA ILE A 18 -3.73 -16.40 3.52
C ILE A 18 -2.98 -17.55 2.83
N PHE A 19 -2.15 -17.25 1.81
CA PHE A 19 -1.42 -18.27 1.06
C PHE A 19 -0.24 -18.87 1.83
N ARG A 20 0.15 -18.30 2.98
CA ARG A 20 1.08 -18.93 3.92
C ARG A 20 0.38 -19.94 4.82
N GLU A 21 -0.91 -19.73 5.05
CA GLU A 21 -1.71 -20.53 5.98
C GLU A 21 -2.47 -21.68 5.31
N LEU A 22 -2.82 -21.51 4.02
CA LEU A 22 -3.44 -22.54 3.22
C LEU A 22 -2.52 -23.77 3.10
N ASP A 23 -3.08 -24.92 3.44
CA ASP A 23 -2.41 -26.21 3.40
C ASP A 23 -2.79 -27.01 2.14
N LEU A 24 -2.21 -28.20 2.02
CA LEU A 24 -2.71 -29.21 1.10
C LEU A 24 -4.19 -29.48 1.37
N MET A 25 -5.00 -29.26 0.34
CA MET A 25 -6.43 -29.49 0.34
C MET A 25 -6.88 -30.11 -0.97
N ALA A 26 -7.84 -31.00 -0.91
CA ALA A 26 -8.45 -31.60 -2.09
C ALA A 26 -9.51 -30.64 -2.67
N ASN A 27 -9.51 -30.53 -3.99
CA ASN A 27 -10.50 -29.79 -4.77
C ASN A 27 -10.82 -28.35 -4.30
N PRO A 28 -9.83 -27.47 -4.07
CA PRO A 28 -10.09 -26.10 -3.66
C PRO A 28 -10.83 -25.31 -4.73
N GLN A 29 -11.96 -24.70 -4.38
CA GLN A 29 -12.69 -23.76 -5.24
C GLN A 29 -12.28 -22.30 -4.97
N ILE A 30 -11.01 -21.98 -5.19
CA ILE A 30 -10.46 -20.65 -4.93
C ILE A 30 -10.57 -19.77 -6.18
N ARG A 31 -11.20 -18.61 -6.03
CA ARG A 31 -11.21 -17.57 -7.07
C ARG A 31 -10.24 -16.45 -6.69
N LEU A 32 -9.13 -16.37 -7.41
CA LEU A 32 -8.21 -15.24 -7.33
C LEU A 32 -8.60 -14.16 -8.33
N ARG A 33 -8.79 -12.93 -7.84
CA ARG A 33 -8.87 -11.73 -8.68
C ARG A 33 -7.67 -10.85 -8.37
N PHE A 34 -6.86 -10.60 -9.39
CA PHE A 34 -5.69 -9.75 -9.28
C PHE A 34 -5.81 -8.59 -10.27
N ARG A 35 -5.58 -7.37 -9.79
CA ARG A 35 -5.62 -6.15 -10.61
C ARG A 35 -4.21 -5.60 -10.71
N VAL A 36 -3.69 -5.54 -11.93
CA VAL A 36 -2.38 -4.93 -12.21
C VAL A 36 -2.56 -3.49 -12.67
N ASN A 37 -1.67 -2.60 -12.26
CA ASN A 37 -1.62 -1.23 -12.78
C ASN A 37 -1.34 -1.24 -14.28
N GLN A 38 -2.20 -0.58 -15.05
CA GLN A 38 -2.05 -0.35 -16.48
C GLN A 38 -2.48 1.07 -16.80
N GLY A 39 -1.72 1.75 -17.64
CA GLY A 39 -1.98 3.14 -17.95
C GLY A 39 -0.90 3.80 -18.77
N SER A 40 -1.05 5.10 -18.94
CA SER A 40 -0.08 5.95 -19.62
C SER A 40 -0.08 7.37 -19.07
N SER A 41 1.08 8.01 -19.10
CA SER A 41 1.26 9.42 -18.75
C SER A 41 1.79 10.20 -19.94
N VAL A 42 1.28 11.42 -20.12
CA VAL A 42 1.74 12.38 -21.13
C VAL A 42 2.48 13.51 -20.41
N ILE A 43 3.73 13.72 -20.80
CA ILE A 43 4.64 14.68 -20.18
C ILE A 43 4.99 15.75 -21.20
N ALA A 44 4.73 17.01 -20.84
CA ALA A 44 5.20 18.16 -21.59
C ALA A 44 6.62 18.50 -21.15
N VAL A 45 7.44 18.93 -22.10
CA VAL A 45 8.79 19.42 -21.88
C VAL A 45 8.87 20.83 -22.46
N ASP A 46 9.30 21.82 -21.67
CA ASP A 46 9.42 23.20 -22.13
C ASP A 46 10.78 23.49 -22.80
N ALA A 47 11.00 24.75 -23.19
CA ALA A 47 12.26 25.20 -23.82
C ALA A 47 13.48 25.10 -22.88
N THR A 48 13.27 25.16 -21.57
CA THR A 48 14.31 24.99 -20.53
C THR A 48 14.50 23.53 -20.11
N LYS A 49 13.79 22.60 -20.76
CA LYS A 49 13.68 21.18 -20.40
C LYS A 49 13.04 20.94 -19.03
N GLY A 50 12.23 21.89 -18.56
CA GLY A 50 11.30 21.69 -17.45
C GLY A 50 10.22 20.70 -17.88
N MET A 51 9.94 19.71 -17.02
CA MET A 51 8.91 18.70 -17.29
C MET A 51 7.66 19.01 -16.48
N SER A 52 6.50 18.86 -17.09
CA SER A 52 5.21 19.00 -16.41
C SER A 52 4.23 17.94 -16.89
N LEU A 53 3.45 17.40 -15.96
CA LEU A 53 2.50 16.33 -16.27
C LEU A 53 1.26 16.92 -16.91
N THR A 54 0.96 16.49 -18.14
CA THR A 54 -0.24 16.93 -18.86
C THR A 54 -1.44 16.06 -18.48
N SER A 55 -1.25 14.75 -18.43
CA SER A 55 -2.28 13.80 -18.02
C SER A 55 -1.69 12.44 -17.61
N THR A 56 -2.41 11.71 -16.76
CA THR A 56 -2.25 10.26 -16.57
C THR A 56 -3.59 9.59 -16.79
N THR A 57 -3.63 8.54 -17.61
CA THR A 57 -4.79 7.69 -17.84
C THR A 57 -4.52 6.31 -17.25
N LEU A 58 -5.37 5.84 -16.35
CA LEU A 58 -5.28 4.50 -15.76
C LEU A 58 -6.43 3.65 -16.32
N SER A 59 -6.09 2.57 -17.04
CA SER A 59 -7.06 1.59 -17.54
C SER A 59 -7.31 0.47 -16.53
N SER A 60 -6.35 0.22 -15.64
CA SER A 60 -6.46 -0.73 -14.54
C SER A 60 -5.54 -0.32 -13.40
N GLY A 61 -5.92 -0.68 -12.16
CA GLY A 61 -5.20 -0.28 -10.96
C GLY A 61 -5.31 1.22 -10.69
N ASN A 62 -4.54 1.71 -9.71
CA ASN A 62 -4.67 3.07 -9.20
C ASN A 62 -3.36 3.84 -9.19
N THR A 63 -2.21 3.23 -9.50
CA THR A 63 -0.89 3.86 -9.32
C THR A 63 -0.05 3.82 -10.60
N CYS A 64 0.88 4.76 -10.73
CA CYS A 64 1.92 4.74 -11.74
C CYS A 64 3.14 3.98 -11.19
N PRO A 65 3.59 2.88 -11.82
CA PRO A 65 4.74 2.11 -11.35
C PRO A 65 6.07 2.58 -11.93
N VAL A 66 6.08 3.67 -12.71
CA VAL A 66 7.26 4.15 -13.42
C VAL A 66 7.64 5.52 -12.89
N MET A 67 8.93 5.75 -12.67
CA MET A 67 9.46 7.06 -12.32
C MET A 67 10.32 7.61 -13.45
N VAL A 68 10.18 8.91 -13.72
CA VAL A 68 10.92 9.64 -14.73
C VAL A 68 11.85 10.64 -14.07
N ALA A 69 13.15 10.53 -14.37
CA ALA A 69 14.13 11.49 -13.90
C ALA A 69 14.04 12.82 -14.67
N ALA A 70 14.36 13.92 -13.98
CA ALA A 70 14.31 15.27 -14.54
C ALA A 70 15.23 15.46 -15.76
N SER A 71 14.79 16.32 -16.70
CA SER A 71 15.54 16.67 -17.92
C SER A 71 16.17 18.06 -17.93
N SER A 72 15.98 18.88 -16.89
CA SER A 72 16.63 20.18 -16.79
C SER A 72 18.15 20.03 -16.63
N THR A 73 18.90 21.07 -17.00
CA THR A 73 20.38 21.06 -16.97
C THR A 73 20.92 20.53 -15.63
N GLY A 74 21.84 19.57 -15.70
CA GLY A 74 22.45 18.93 -14.52
C GLY A 74 21.70 17.69 -14.01
N ASN A 75 20.56 17.32 -14.60
CA ASN A 75 19.80 16.12 -14.23
C ASN A 75 20.04 14.94 -15.18
N PRO A 76 19.71 13.69 -14.76
CA PRO A 76 20.03 12.48 -15.52
C PRO A 76 19.52 12.45 -16.96
N MET A 77 18.38 13.08 -17.25
CA MET A 77 17.78 13.07 -18.60
C MET A 77 18.18 14.27 -19.47
N ALA A 78 19.05 15.16 -18.98
CA ALA A 78 19.36 16.43 -19.65
C ALA A 78 19.97 16.27 -21.06
N GLY A 79 20.75 15.20 -21.30
CA GLY A 79 21.34 14.91 -22.61
C GLY A 79 20.47 14.02 -23.50
N VAL A 80 19.42 13.41 -22.94
CA VAL A 80 18.60 12.40 -23.62
C VAL A 80 17.32 12.99 -24.20
N LEU A 81 16.67 13.89 -23.47
CA LEU A 81 15.43 14.54 -23.90
C LEU A 81 15.71 15.90 -24.56
N ALA A 82 15.09 16.13 -25.71
CA ALA A 82 15.17 17.40 -26.43
C ALA A 82 14.28 18.46 -25.77
N ALA A 83 14.68 19.73 -25.88
CA ALA A 83 13.85 20.84 -25.43
C ALA A 83 12.58 20.93 -26.28
N SER A 84 11.45 21.34 -25.67
CA SER A 84 10.14 21.43 -26.33
C SER A 84 9.64 20.12 -26.96
N ALA A 85 10.17 18.97 -26.55
CA ALA A 85 9.79 17.65 -27.05
C ALA A 85 9.11 16.84 -25.95
N GLY A 86 7.78 16.98 -25.86
CA GLY A 86 6.96 16.15 -24.98
C GLY A 86 7.01 14.68 -25.37
N PHE A 87 6.70 13.80 -24.43
CA PHE A 87 6.70 12.35 -24.64
C PHE A 87 5.60 11.68 -23.82
N SER A 88 5.32 10.42 -24.16
CA SER A 88 4.37 9.58 -23.43
C SER A 88 5.07 8.31 -22.95
N ILE A 89 4.66 7.84 -21.77
CA ILE A 89 5.08 6.54 -21.23
C ILE A 89 3.81 5.75 -20.99
N ALA A 90 3.82 4.48 -21.38
CA ALA A 90 2.77 3.54 -21.06
C ALA A 90 3.34 2.33 -20.32
N TRP A 91 2.54 1.78 -19.42
CA TRP A 91 2.85 0.58 -18.64
C TRP A 91 1.65 -0.35 -18.64
N GLY A 92 1.93 -1.64 -18.57
CA GLY A 92 0.90 -2.65 -18.42
C GLY A 92 1.47 -4.05 -18.31
N ALA A 93 0.63 -4.99 -17.88
CA ALA A 93 0.97 -6.39 -17.90
C ALA A 93 0.66 -6.96 -19.29
N VAL A 94 1.64 -7.64 -19.89
CA VAL A 94 1.54 -8.27 -21.21
C VAL A 94 1.48 -7.28 -22.38
N VAL A 95 0.62 -6.27 -22.34
CA VAL A 95 0.49 -5.20 -23.33
C VAL A 95 0.25 -3.85 -22.65
N ASN A 96 0.37 -2.75 -23.40
CA ASN A 96 -0.01 -1.41 -22.96
C ASN A 96 -0.59 -0.57 -24.13
N SER A 97 -0.94 0.69 -23.88
CA SER A 97 -1.57 1.55 -24.90
C SER A 97 -0.66 1.97 -26.05
N LEU A 98 0.67 1.95 -25.86
CA LEU A 98 1.65 2.28 -26.90
C LEU A 98 2.18 1.03 -27.62
N GLU A 99 2.13 -0.13 -26.95
CA GLU A 99 2.51 -1.44 -27.47
C GLU A 99 1.35 -2.43 -27.26
N PRO A 100 0.31 -2.38 -28.13
CA PRO A 100 -0.91 -3.17 -27.96
C PRO A 100 -0.76 -4.63 -28.41
N THR A 101 0.39 -4.99 -29.01
CA THR A 101 0.64 -6.34 -29.54
C THR A 101 1.86 -6.94 -28.86
N ILE A 102 1.79 -8.23 -28.57
CA ILE A 102 2.88 -8.98 -27.95
C ILE A 102 3.74 -9.56 -29.07
N ASP A 103 4.98 -9.11 -29.16
CA ASP A 103 5.97 -9.78 -29.99
C ASP A 103 6.63 -10.92 -29.19
N GLY A 104 6.34 -12.16 -29.58
CA GLY A 104 6.93 -13.37 -28.99
C GLY A 104 8.44 -13.49 -29.23
N THR A 105 9.04 -12.57 -29.98
CA THR A 105 10.48 -12.50 -30.24
C THR A 105 11.30 -12.29 -28.96
N TYR A 106 10.78 -11.54 -27.98
CA TYR A 106 11.55 -11.15 -26.78
C TYR A 106 11.11 -11.84 -25.49
N MET A 107 9.86 -12.31 -25.42
CA MET A 107 9.31 -12.98 -24.24
C MET A 107 8.51 -14.23 -24.65
N PRO A 108 8.76 -15.39 -24.04
CA PRO A 108 8.13 -16.66 -24.45
C PRO A 108 6.65 -16.78 -24.05
N PHE A 109 6.12 -15.83 -23.27
CA PHE A 109 4.75 -15.88 -22.75
C PHE A 109 3.94 -14.71 -23.26
N THR A 110 2.84 -15.02 -23.94
CA THR A 110 1.82 -14.06 -24.37
C THR A 110 0.69 -13.89 -23.34
N THR A 111 0.76 -14.59 -22.21
CA THR A 111 -0.23 -14.54 -21.13
C THR A 111 0.45 -14.65 -19.77
N SER A 112 -0.24 -14.20 -18.71
CA SER A 112 0.12 -14.58 -17.34
C SER A 112 -0.22 -16.06 -17.08
N ARG A 113 0.54 -16.71 -16.20
CA ARG A 113 0.34 -18.13 -15.84
C ARG A 113 0.36 -18.29 -14.32
N LEU A 114 -0.57 -19.08 -13.81
CA LEU A 114 -0.62 -19.49 -12.40
C LEU A 114 -0.07 -20.91 -12.29
N TYR A 115 0.99 -21.07 -11.51
CA TYR A 115 1.61 -22.37 -11.26
C TYR A 115 1.18 -22.88 -9.88
N ILE A 116 0.45 -23.99 -9.85
CA ILE A 116 0.00 -24.65 -8.61
C ILE A 116 0.55 -26.08 -8.60
N PRO A 117 1.30 -26.49 -7.56
CA PRO A 117 1.78 -27.86 -7.47
C PRO A 117 0.63 -28.81 -7.17
N PHE A 118 0.55 -29.91 -7.93
CA PHE A 118 -0.28 -31.06 -7.60
C PHE A 118 0.60 -32.13 -6.95
N VAL A 119 0.23 -32.55 -5.74
CA VAL A 119 1.00 -33.49 -4.94
C VAL A 119 0.22 -34.79 -4.80
N HIS A 120 0.90 -35.92 -5.06
CA HIS A 120 0.39 -37.25 -4.71
C HIS A 120 0.98 -37.65 -3.35
N LEU A 121 0.12 -37.91 -2.37
CA LEU A 121 0.53 -38.26 -1.01
C LEU A 121 0.65 -39.78 -0.87
N GLU A 122 1.84 -40.26 -0.51
CA GLU A 122 2.07 -41.69 -0.24
C GLU A 122 1.31 -42.17 1.02
N ASN A 123 1.19 -41.31 2.04
CA ASN A 123 0.44 -41.60 3.26
C ASN A 123 -0.48 -40.43 3.69
N PRO A 124 -1.78 -40.46 3.36
CA PRO A 124 -2.72 -39.39 3.68
C PRO A 124 -3.32 -39.44 5.10
N GLN A 125 -2.93 -40.40 5.95
CA GLN A 125 -3.60 -40.65 7.25
C GLN A 125 -3.63 -39.44 8.19
N ALA A 126 -2.60 -38.58 8.17
CA ALA A 126 -2.54 -37.37 8.98
C ALA A 126 -3.56 -36.30 8.55
N ILE A 127 -3.95 -36.27 7.28
CA ILE A 127 -4.99 -35.37 6.78
C ILE A 127 -6.37 -35.96 7.08
N ILE A 128 -6.55 -37.27 6.86
CA ILE A 128 -7.81 -37.98 7.09
C ILE A 128 -8.21 -37.97 8.57
N SER A 129 -7.26 -38.12 9.49
CA SER A 129 -7.54 -38.14 10.94
C SER A 129 -7.93 -36.78 11.52
N LYS A 130 -7.57 -35.67 10.85
CA LYS A 130 -7.89 -34.30 11.26
C LYS A 130 -8.30 -33.47 10.05
N PRO A 131 -9.46 -33.76 9.43
CA PRO A 131 -9.80 -33.17 8.13
C PRO A 131 -9.99 -31.65 8.22
N VAL A 132 -10.53 -31.15 9.34
CA VAL A 132 -10.74 -29.71 9.54
C VAL A 132 -9.47 -29.03 10.00
N LYS A 133 -9.05 -28.00 9.26
CA LYS A 133 -7.97 -27.09 9.65
C LYS A 133 -8.55 -25.70 9.88
N LYS A 134 -8.14 -25.10 11.00
CA LYS A 134 -8.47 -23.74 11.37
C LYS A 134 -7.21 -22.88 11.24
N VAL A 135 -7.31 -21.78 10.52
CA VAL A 135 -6.20 -20.86 10.26
C VAL A 135 -6.57 -19.43 10.64
N ARG A 136 -5.57 -18.64 11.02
CA ARG A 136 -5.71 -17.22 11.30
C ARG A 136 -4.72 -16.43 10.47
N TYR A 137 -5.16 -15.33 9.89
CA TYR A 137 -4.29 -14.43 9.12
C TYR A 137 -4.75 -12.98 9.29
N ASN A 138 -3.83 -12.03 9.17
CA ASN A 138 -4.19 -10.62 9.16
C ASN A 138 -4.67 -10.23 7.77
N ASP A 139 -5.84 -9.60 7.68
CA ASP A 139 -6.37 -8.97 6.48
C ASP A 139 -6.39 -7.45 6.66
N CYS A 140 -6.36 -6.73 5.53
CA CYS A 140 -6.21 -5.29 5.49
C CYS A 140 -7.32 -4.65 4.65
N TYR A 141 -8.12 -3.82 5.30
CA TYR A 141 -9.03 -2.91 4.63
C TYR A 141 -8.36 -1.55 4.46
N ALA A 142 -8.45 -0.98 3.26
CA ALA A 142 -7.78 0.27 2.92
C ALA A 142 -8.81 1.33 2.48
N GLN A 143 -8.78 2.52 3.09
CA GLN A 143 -9.67 3.63 2.75
C GLN A 143 -8.85 4.90 2.48
N TRP A 144 -9.12 5.50 1.32
CA TRP A 144 -8.47 6.75 0.92
C TRP A 144 -9.31 7.97 1.29
N PHE A 145 -8.64 8.98 1.83
CA PHE A 145 -9.25 10.24 2.24
C PHE A 145 -8.59 11.43 1.51
N TYR A 146 -9.40 12.14 0.73
CA TYR A 146 -8.97 13.32 -0.01
C TYR A 146 -9.06 14.59 0.83
N GLN A 147 -8.01 15.41 0.77
CA GLN A 147 -7.99 16.81 1.22
C GLN A 147 -8.49 17.01 2.65
N ARG A 148 -8.22 16.02 3.52
CA ARG A 148 -8.70 16.04 4.91
C ARG A 148 -7.84 16.89 5.81
N ALA A 149 -6.57 17.03 5.47
CA ALA A 149 -5.67 17.97 6.12
C ALA A 149 -5.13 18.95 5.08
N ASP A 150 -6.06 19.72 4.49
CA ASP A 150 -5.86 20.84 3.58
C ASP A 150 -5.50 20.53 2.11
N ILE A 151 -5.30 21.59 1.30
CA ILE A 151 -5.13 21.53 -0.16
C ILE A 151 -3.88 22.31 -0.61
N GLY A 152 -3.09 21.69 -1.49
CA GLY A 152 -1.94 22.28 -2.16
C GLY A 152 -0.83 22.69 -1.20
N LYS A 153 0.07 23.55 -1.66
CA LYS A 153 1.12 24.16 -0.83
C LYS A 153 0.87 25.65 -0.75
N GLN A 154 0.62 26.14 0.46
CA GLN A 154 0.35 27.55 0.71
C GLN A 154 1.23 28.05 1.86
N SER A 155 1.97 29.14 1.65
CA SER A 155 2.91 29.68 2.64
C SER A 155 2.26 30.17 3.93
N THR A 156 0.95 30.42 3.91
CA THR A 156 0.15 30.89 5.06
C THR A 156 -0.55 29.78 5.81
N GLN A 157 -0.51 28.57 5.27
CA GLN A 157 -1.28 27.44 5.76
C GLN A 157 -0.41 26.62 6.71
N HIS A 158 -0.86 26.48 7.95
CA HIS A 158 -0.19 25.67 8.97
C HIS A 158 -1.24 25.21 9.98
N ASN A 159 -1.03 24.02 10.56
CA ASN A 159 -1.83 23.49 11.67
C ASN A 159 -3.29 23.21 11.30
N THR A 160 -3.52 22.64 10.12
CA THR A 160 -4.87 22.25 9.69
C THR A 160 -5.26 20.94 10.38
N SER A 161 -6.33 20.97 11.17
CA SER A 161 -6.87 19.79 11.84
C SER A 161 -7.56 18.85 10.85
N PHE A 162 -7.59 17.56 11.19
CA PHE A 162 -8.35 16.56 10.45
C PHE A 162 -9.02 15.59 11.41
N ASP A 163 -10.15 15.05 10.96
CA ASP A 163 -10.93 14.02 11.64
C ASP A 163 -11.42 13.03 10.58
N LEU A 164 -10.98 11.77 10.70
CA LEU A 164 -11.34 10.68 9.80
C LEU A 164 -12.23 9.71 10.55
N GLN A 165 -13.32 9.31 9.91
CA GLN A 165 -14.24 8.32 10.45
C GLN A 165 -14.39 7.15 9.50
N LEU A 166 -14.34 5.96 10.07
CA LEU A 166 -14.56 4.68 9.39
C LEU A 166 -15.09 3.65 10.39
N SER A 167 -15.58 2.51 9.91
CA SER A 167 -16.10 1.45 10.78
C SER A 167 -15.63 0.09 10.31
N ALA A 168 -15.06 -0.69 11.23
CA ALA A 168 -14.55 -2.03 11.00
C ALA A 168 -14.29 -2.73 12.34
N SER A 169 -14.09 -4.05 12.31
CA SER A 169 -13.43 -4.78 13.40
C SER A 169 -11.91 -4.72 13.19
N VAL A 170 -11.14 -4.45 14.24
CA VAL A 170 -9.75 -3.95 14.10
C VAL A 170 -8.82 -4.48 15.17
N LYS A 171 -7.58 -4.74 14.76
CA LYS A 171 -6.44 -4.88 15.67
C LYS A 171 -5.50 -3.68 15.61
N ASN A 172 -5.19 -3.19 14.42
CA ASN A 172 -4.29 -2.06 14.25
C ASN A 172 -4.83 -1.06 13.23
N VAL A 173 -4.56 0.22 13.49
CA VAL A 173 -4.83 1.31 12.54
C VAL A 173 -3.49 1.88 12.09
N VAL A 174 -3.31 1.98 10.77
CA VAL A 174 -2.12 2.57 10.15
C VAL A 174 -2.54 3.73 9.26
N VAL A 175 -1.91 4.88 9.45
CA VAL A 175 -2.18 6.09 8.66
C VAL A 175 -0.95 6.43 7.84
N LEU A 176 -1.16 6.56 6.53
CA LEU A 176 -0.13 6.83 5.54
C LEU A 176 -0.41 8.20 4.91
N PRO A 177 0.33 9.25 5.29
CA PRO A 177 0.18 10.57 4.70
C PRO A 177 0.84 10.65 3.32
N PHE A 178 0.10 11.19 2.35
CA PHE A 178 0.56 11.50 1.00
C PHE A 178 0.40 12.99 0.74
N ALA A 179 1.31 13.57 -0.04
CA ALA A 179 1.22 14.98 -0.39
C ALA A 179 0.00 15.22 -1.28
N GLU A 180 -0.74 16.28 -0.98
CA GLU A 180 -1.73 16.84 -1.89
C GLU A 180 -1.00 17.56 -3.05
N GLN A 181 -1.63 17.65 -4.21
CA GLN A 181 -0.96 17.98 -5.47
C GLN A 181 -0.37 19.38 -5.46
N THR A 182 0.89 19.53 -5.92
CA THR A 182 1.47 20.86 -6.15
C THR A 182 2.38 20.92 -7.38
N GLY A 183 2.26 22.02 -8.13
CA GLY A 183 3.30 22.68 -8.94
C GLY A 183 3.88 21.98 -10.18
N SER A 184 3.96 20.65 -10.20
CA SER A 184 4.63 19.87 -11.27
C SER A 184 3.68 19.37 -12.36
N PHE A 185 2.44 19.83 -12.34
CA PHE A 185 1.39 19.47 -13.29
C PHE A 185 1.09 20.67 -14.18
N ALA A 186 1.07 20.46 -15.50
CA ALA A 186 0.61 21.49 -16.44
C ALA A 186 -0.91 21.61 -16.37
N SER A 187 -1.59 20.46 -16.50
CA SER A 187 -3.06 20.35 -16.49
C SER A 187 -3.57 19.07 -15.81
N ALA A 188 -2.68 18.19 -15.37
CA ALA A 188 -3.07 16.92 -14.76
C ALA A 188 -3.74 17.15 -13.40
N ALA A 189 -4.86 16.45 -13.15
CA ALA A 189 -5.55 16.43 -11.87
C ALA A 189 -5.48 15.01 -11.28
N VAL A 190 -4.27 14.57 -10.90
CA VAL A 190 -3.98 13.18 -10.52
C VAL A 190 -3.26 13.11 -9.18
N GLN A 191 -3.50 12.05 -8.41
CA GLN A 191 -2.88 11.89 -7.09
C GLN A 191 -1.36 11.71 -7.20
N GLN A 192 -0.63 11.97 -6.11
CA GLN A 192 0.84 11.84 -6.06
C GLN A 192 1.31 10.47 -6.59
N PHE A 193 0.69 9.38 -6.15
CA PHE A 193 1.01 8.01 -6.56
C PHE A 193 0.59 7.63 -8.00
N GLN A 194 -0.07 8.55 -8.72
CA GLN A 194 -0.46 8.43 -10.14
C GLN A 194 0.48 9.22 -11.05
N SER A 195 1.40 9.99 -10.46
CA SER A 195 2.38 10.77 -11.19
C SER A 195 3.66 9.95 -11.40
N PRO A 196 4.27 10.00 -12.59
CA PRO A 196 5.59 9.43 -12.81
C PRO A 196 6.73 10.28 -12.23
N PHE A 197 6.43 11.40 -11.58
CA PHE A 197 7.42 12.29 -10.96
C PHE A 197 7.61 12.03 -9.47
N ASP A 198 6.89 11.07 -8.92
CA ASP A 198 6.91 10.77 -7.50
C ASP A 198 7.29 9.32 -7.24
N SER A 199 7.79 9.06 -6.03
CA SER A 199 8.12 7.72 -5.54
C SER A 199 6.98 7.08 -4.75
N ALA A 200 5.92 7.84 -4.42
CA ALA A 200 4.67 7.30 -3.92
C ALA A 200 4.08 6.28 -4.92
N PRO A 201 3.49 5.17 -4.45
CA PRO A 201 3.15 4.88 -3.06
C PRO A 201 4.26 4.15 -2.27
N TRP A 202 5.44 3.91 -2.86
CA TRP A 202 6.54 3.26 -2.13
C TRP A 202 7.06 4.15 -1.00
N THR A 203 6.95 5.46 -1.18
CA THR A 203 7.25 6.47 -0.17
C THR A 203 5.99 7.22 0.22
N LEU A 204 6.05 7.86 1.39
CA LEU A 204 5.03 8.73 1.95
C LEU A 204 5.48 10.18 1.84
N HIS A 205 4.61 11.12 2.21
CA HIS A 205 4.94 12.55 2.22
C HIS A 205 6.18 12.83 3.09
N PRO A 206 7.33 13.19 2.47
CA PRO A 206 8.57 13.41 3.20
C PRO A 206 8.43 14.55 4.19
N GLY A 207 8.84 14.34 5.44
CA GLY A 207 8.76 15.38 6.46
C GLY A 207 7.33 15.78 6.84
N SER A 208 6.32 14.97 6.50
CA SER A 208 4.97 15.12 7.07
C SER A 208 5.06 15.23 8.59
N SER A 209 4.29 16.13 9.20
CA SER A 209 4.36 16.35 10.65
C SER A 209 2.95 16.43 11.18
N ILE A 210 2.53 15.34 11.82
CA ILE A 210 1.19 15.19 12.38
C ILE A 210 1.30 15.36 13.89
N ARG A 211 0.60 16.38 14.38
CA ARG A 211 0.52 16.77 15.78
C ARG A 211 -0.80 16.38 16.40
N ASN A 212 -0.84 16.31 17.73
CA ASN A 212 -2.05 15.95 18.48
C ASN A 212 -2.74 14.69 17.95
N PHE A 213 -1.96 13.68 17.55
CA PHE A 213 -2.48 12.45 16.99
C PHE A 213 -3.19 11.63 18.06
N ASN A 214 -4.39 11.13 17.72
CA ASN A 214 -5.07 10.12 18.52
C ASN A 214 -6.00 9.26 17.65
N VAL A 215 -6.24 8.05 18.12
CA VAL A 215 -7.21 7.11 17.56
C VAL A 215 -8.22 6.78 18.66
N ARG A 216 -9.50 6.76 18.32
CA ARG A 216 -10.59 6.41 19.24
C ARG A 216 -11.43 5.31 18.61
N ILE A 217 -11.70 4.28 19.40
CA ILE A 217 -12.62 3.20 19.05
C ILE A 217 -13.87 3.36 19.92
N GLY A 218 -15.02 3.61 19.29
CA GLY A 218 -16.27 3.89 20.00
C GLY A 218 -16.11 5.08 20.97
N SER A 219 -16.10 4.81 22.28
CA SER A 219 -15.89 5.83 23.31
C SER A 219 -14.52 5.81 23.99
N SER A 220 -13.64 4.89 23.60
CA SER A 220 -12.35 4.68 24.23
C SER A 220 -11.22 5.21 23.35
N GLN A 221 -10.33 6.01 23.91
CA GLN A 221 -9.13 6.50 23.22
C GLN A 221 -8.01 5.48 23.31
N THR A 222 -7.23 5.34 22.23
CA THR A 222 -6.03 4.49 22.19
C THR A 222 -4.90 5.07 23.00
N PHE A 223 -4.73 6.40 22.93
CA PHE A 223 -3.78 7.12 23.76
C PHE A 223 -4.55 7.97 24.76
N ASP A 224 -4.21 7.84 26.04
CA ASP A 224 -4.83 8.63 27.13
C ASP A 224 -4.69 10.13 26.90
N ILE A 225 -3.60 10.54 26.24
CA ILE A 225 -3.33 11.92 25.85
C ILE A 225 -2.87 11.94 24.39
N SER A 226 -3.50 12.80 23.59
CA SER A 226 -3.06 13.07 22.22
C SER A 226 -1.65 13.65 22.21
N HIS A 227 -0.80 13.20 21.29
CA HIS A 227 0.61 13.58 21.28
C HIS A 227 1.13 13.83 19.87
N ASP A 228 2.28 14.46 19.78
CA ASP A 228 2.97 14.65 18.50
C ASP A 228 3.66 13.34 18.12
N TYR A 229 3.26 12.76 16.99
CA TYR A 229 3.71 11.42 16.61
C TYR A 229 5.13 11.49 16.03
N ASP A 230 6.08 10.93 16.77
CA ASP A 230 7.50 10.89 16.43
C ASP A 230 8.02 9.45 16.24
N PHE A 231 9.32 9.34 15.95
CA PHE A 231 9.96 8.05 15.71
C PHE A 231 10.02 7.16 16.96
N HIS A 232 10.11 7.75 18.16
CA HIS A 232 10.11 6.98 19.40
C HIS A 232 8.74 6.31 19.62
N HIS A 233 7.66 7.06 19.40
CA HIS A 233 6.30 6.52 19.43
C HIS A 233 6.10 5.44 18.37
N PHE A 234 6.55 5.69 17.13
CA PHE A 234 6.53 4.66 16.08
C PHE A 234 7.23 3.37 16.52
N THR A 235 8.44 3.48 17.07
CA THR A 235 9.21 2.31 17.51
C THR A 235 8.47 1.57 18.62
N ASN A 236 7.93 2.28 19.60
CA ASN A 236 7.17 1.69 20.71
C ASN A 236 5.88 1.00 20.24
N GLU A 237 5.18 1.54 19.23
CA GLU A 237 3.98 0.93 18.68
C GLU A 237 4.31 -0.28 17.80
N VAL A 238 5.30 -0.17 16.90
CA VAL A 238 5.74 -1.29 16.06
C VAL A 238 6.29 -2.44 16.89
N ALA A 239 7.05 -2.14 17.95
CA ALA A 239 7.57 -3.14 18.87
C ALA A 239 6.46 -4.00 19.49
N LYS A 240 5.25 -3.47 19.68
CA LYS A 240 4.12 -4.28 20.21
C LYS A 240 3.55 -5.23 19.17
N ILE A 241 3.69 -4.92 17.88
CA ILE A 241 3.03 -5.65 16.79
C ILE A 241 3.78 -6.95 16.51
N GLY A 242 3.15 -8.07 16.87
CA GLY A 242 3.70 -9.40 16.61
C GLY A 242 4.90 -9.77 17.46
N ALA A 243 5.24 -8.97 18.48
CA ALA A 243 6.32 -9.31 19.38
C ALA A 243 5.93 -10.38 20.39
N ILE A 244 6.87 -11.29 20.63
CA ILE A 244 6.78 -12.29 21.68
C ILE A 244 6.89 -11.56 23.01
N ASN A 245 5.89 -11.72 23.88
CA ASN A 245 5.80 -11.04 25.18
C ASN A 245 5.80 -9.50 25.10
N GLY A 246 5.33 -8.90 24.01
CA GLY A 246 5.27 -7.43 23.88
C GLY A 246 6.64 -6.76 23.89
N ASP A 247 7.60 -7.39 23.22
CA ASP A 247 9.00 -6.92 23.09
C ASP A 247 9.82 -6.92 24.39
N LEU A 248 9.32 -7.58 25.43
CA LEU A 248 10.07 -7.78 26.68
C LEU A 248 11.23 -8.77 26.56
N THR A 249 11.42 -9.38 25.39
CA THR A 249 12.49 -10.36 25.12
C THR A 249 13.46 -9.79 24.07
N PRO A 250 14.61 -9.24 24.50
CA PRO A 250 15.51 -8.46 23.63
C PRO A 250 16.31 -9.29 22.61
N GLU A 251 16.21 -10.62 22.65
CA GLU A 251 17.04 -11.52 21.82
C GLU A 251 16.48 -11.76 20.40
N LEU A 252 15.26 -11.31 20.11
CA LEU A 252 14.53 -11.60 18.87
C LEU A 252 13.97 -10.35 18.17
N VAL A 253 14.71 -9.24 18.19
CA VAL A 253 14.29 -7.99 17.54
C VAL A 253 14.64 -7.99 16.06
N ASN A 254 13.64 -7.78 15.20
CA ASN A 254 13.87 -7.38 13.82
C ASN A 254 14.22 -5.89 13.80
N GLY A 255 15.30 -5.51 13.10
CA GLY A 255 15.73 -4.12 13.02
C GLY A 255 14.64 -3.23 12.42
N PRO A 256 14.07 -2.27 13.17
CA PRO A 256 13.06 -1.35 12.65
C PRO A 256 13.68 -0.44 11.57
N LEU A 257 12.82 0.24 10.81
CA LEU A 257 13.24 1.37 9.97
C LEU A 257 14.07 2.34 10.82
N ASP A 258 15.22 2.79 10.33
CA ASP A 258 16.00 3.80 11.04
C ASP A 258 15.28 5.16 11.02
N TYR A 259 15.66 6.04 11.94
CA TYR A 259 15.06 7.36 12.09
C TYR A 259 15.02 8.17 10.79
N GLN A 260 16.10 8.12 10.00
CA GLN A 260 16.21 8.93 8.79
C GLN A 260 15.28 8.39 7.69
N THR A 261 15.29 7.08 7.47
CA THR A 261 14.39 6.42 6.50
C THR A 261 12.92 6.60 6.91
N TRP A 262 12.59 6.47 8.19
CA TRP A 262 11.23 6.74 8.66
C TRP A 262 10.85 8.22 8.44
N SER A 263 11.68 9.16 8.87
CA SER A 263 11.34 10.59 8.82
C SER A 263 11.20 11.15 7.40
N LEU A 264 12.04 10.67 6.47
CA LEU A 264 12.12 11.22 5.11
C LEU A 264 11.36 10.40 4.07
N THR A 265 11.18 9.10 4.30
CA THR A 265 10.66 8.19 3.26
C THR A 265 9.34 7.54 3.69
N ASN A 266 9.25 7.06 4.93
CA ASN A 266 8.16 6.19 5.39
C ASN A 266 7.62 6.65 6.74
N ARG A 267 7.15 7.89 6.83
CA ARG A 267 6.57 8.45 8.06
C ARG A 267 5.15 7.93 8.30
N VAL A 268 5.09 6.65 8.63
CA VAL A 268 3.88 5.91 8.94
C VAL A 268 3.47 6.24 10.38
N LEU A 269 2.17 6.46 10.61
CA LEU A 269 1.60 6.51 11.95
C LEU A 269 0.87 5.21 12.23
N ILE A 270 1.09 4.65 13.42
CA ILE A 270 0.53 3.36 13.82
C ILE A 270 -0.09 3.50 15.21
N ALA A 271 -1.25 2.89 15.39
CA ALA A 271 -1.89 2.74 16.68
C ALA A 271 -2.36 1.29 16.85
N ASP A 272 -1.82 0.60 17.85
CA ASP A 272 -2.36 -0.70 18.28
C ASP A 272 -3.65 -0.48 19.06
N VAL A 273 -4.75 -0.99 18.52
CA VAL A 273 -6.10 -0.87 19.09
C VAL A 273 -6.66 -2.21 19.54
N SER A 274 -5.86 -3.27 19.52
CA SER A 274 -6.28 -4.65 19.80
C SER A 274 -6.87 -4.86 21.20
N ARG A 275 -6.60 -3.95 22.14
CA ARG A 275 -7.14 -3.97 23.51
C ARG A 275 -8.45 -3.21 23.68
N LEU A 276 -8.87 -2.47 22.66
CA LEU A 276 -10.07 -1.64 22.67
C LEU A 276 -11.21 -2.21 21.83
N THR A 277 -10.92 -3.24 21.04
CA THR A 277 -11.89 -3.84 20.13
C THR A 277 -12.57 -5.05 20.71
N GLU A 278 -13.84 -5.22 20.34
CA GLU A 278 -14.60 -6.43 20.64
C GLU A 278 -14.63 -7.32 19.39
N LYS A 279 -14.48 -8.62 19.61
CA LYS A 279 -14.51 -9.61 18.54
C LYS A 279 -15.87 -9.59 17.82
N ASP A 280 -15.86 -9.74 16.50
CA ASP A 280 -17.05 -9.85 15.64
C ASP A 280 -18.02 -8.63 15.64
N ILE A 281 -17.66 -7.50 16.27
CA ILE A 281 -18.50 -6.29 16.31
C ILE A 281 -17.80 -5.14 15.58
N PRO A 282 -18.36 -4.64 14.47
CA PRO A 282 -17.86 -3.42 13.85
C PRO A 282 -18.03 -2.22 14.79
N GLN A 283 -16.95 -1.50 15.04
CA GLN A 283 -16.95 -0.32 15.89
C GLN A 283 -16.60 0.92 15.08
N SER A 284 -17.02 2.09 15.56
CA SER A 284 -16.65 3.37 14.97
C SER A 284 -15.20 3.67 15.31
N ILE A 285 -14.42 4.05 14.31
CA ILE A 285 -13.02 4.39 14.43
C ILE A 285 -12.89 5.85 14.03
N GLN A 286 -12.35 6.63 14.93
CA GLN A 286 -12.11 8.05 14.74
C GLN A 286 -10.61 8.31 14.84
N ILE A 287 -10.04 8.91 13.80
CA ILE A 287 -8.62 9.24 13.72
C ILE A 287 -8.51 10.75 13.63
N GLN A 288 -7.81 11.35 14.58
CA GLN A 288 -7.69 12.80 14.70
C GLN A 288 -6.24 13.22 14.74
N GLY A 289 -5.98 14.43 14.26
CA GLY A 289 -4.69 15.06 14.36
C GLY A 289 -4.66 16.42 13.67
N VAL A 290 -3.46 16.99 13.59
CA VAL A 290 -3.20 18.30 13.00
C VAL A 290 -2.01 18.20 12.06
N ASN A 291 -2.20 18.53 10.79
CA ASN A 291 -1.11 18.69 9.84
C ASN A 291 -0.38 20.00 10.12
N ALA A 292 0.85 19.90 10.61
CA ALA A 292 1.69 21.06 10.92
C ALA A 292 2.26 21.74 9.67
N GLY A 293 2.34 21.01 8.55
CA GLY A 293 2.98 21.46 7.33
C GLY A 293 2.13 22.45 6.53
N CYS A 294 2.81 23.16 5.63
CA CYS A 294 2.16 24.04 4.64
C CYS A 294 1.73 23.33 3.36
N GLN A 295 2.11 22.06 3.23
CA GLN A 295 1.66 21.16 2.17
C GLN A 295 0.46 20.37 2.70
N GLY A 296 -0.67 20.50 2.02
CA GLY A 296 -1.88 19.71 2.26
C GLY A 296 -1.59 18.22 2.12
N VAL A 297 -2.37 17.40 2.84
CA VAL A 297 -2.14 15.97 2.97
C VAL A 297 -3.42 15.19 2.66
N ASN A 298 -3.29 14.22 1.76
CA ASN A 298 -4.22 13.12 1.60
C ASN A 298 -3.78 11.94 2.46
N MET A 299 -4.71 11.09 2.90
CA MET A 299 -4.37 9.98 3.80
C MET A 299 -4.94 8.67 3.30
N LEU A 300 -4.11 7.64 3.26
CA LEU A 300 -4.56 6.25 3.17
C LEU A 300 -4.59 5.69 4.59
N VAL A 301 -5.76 5.25 5.03
CA VAL A 301 -5.91 4.55 6.30
C VAL A 301 -6.01 3.06 6.00
N LEU A 302 -5.11 2.29 6.59
CA LEU A 302 -5.16 0.83 6.60
C LEU A 302 -5.69 0.37 7.94
N VAL A 303 -6.69 -0.48 7.88
CA VAL A 303 -7.32 -1.13 9.02
C VAL A 303 -6.98 -2.60 8.95
N ILE A 304 -6.20 -3.06 9.92
CA ILE A 304 -5.75 -4.44 9.98
C ILE A 304 -6.64 -5.18 10.96
N SER A 305 -7.23 -6.27 10.50
CA SER A 305 -8.09 -7.18 11.27
C SER A 305 -7.53 -8.59 11.21
N GLU A 306 -7.71 -9.40 12.24
CA GLU A 306 -7.41 -10.83 12.13
C GLU A 306 -8.64 -11.54 11.58
N GLN A 307 -8.43 -12.41 10.60
CA GLN A 307 -9.48 -13.24 10.01
C GLN A 307 -9.21 -14.68 10.41
N GLU A 308 -10.28 -15.40 10.73
CA GLU A 308 -10.25 -16.79 11.13
C GLU A 308 -11.06 -17.61 10.13
N LEU A 309 -10.40 -18.58 9.49
CA LEU A 309 -10.98 -19.43 8.46
C LEU A 309 -10.87 -20.90 8.88
N SER A 310 -11.98 -21.62 8.86
CA SER A 310 -12.00 -23.08 9.03
C SER A 310 -12.42 -23.75 7.74
N TYR A 311 -11.63 -24.72 7.28
CA TYR A 311 -11.92 -25.47 6.06
C TYR A 311 -11.63 -26.95 6.22
N ASP A 312 -12.36 -27.76 5.46
CA ASP A 312 -12.14 -29.20 5.36
C ASP A 312 -11.09 -29.48 4.27
N ARG A 313 -10.00 -30.15 4.65
CA ARG A 313 -8.88 -30.49 3.76
C ARG A 313 -9.23 -31.61 2.76
N LEU A 314 -10.26 -32.41 3.01
CA LEU A 314 -10.69 -33.51 2.14
C LEU A 314 -11.69 -33.08 1.07
N THR A 315 -12.54 -32.08 1.37
CA THR A 315 -13.54 -31.59 0.42
C THR A 315 -13.18 -30.24 -0.19
N GLY A 316 -12.32 -29.46 0.49
CA GLY A 316 -11.99 -28.09 0.14
C GLY A 316 -13.06 -27.07 0.53
N GLU A 317 -14.09 -27.49 1.26
CA GLU A 317 -15.21 -26.64 1.69
C GLU A 317 -14.81 -25.73 2.86
N ILE A 318 -15.30 -24.49 2.81
CA ILE A 318 -15.18 -23.52 3.90
C ILE A 318 -16.32 -23.81 4.88
N LEU A 319 -15.96 -24.13 6.12
CA LEU A 319 -16.92 -24.45 7.19
C LEU A 319 -17.31 -23.21 8.00
N ASP A 320 -16.35 -22.31 8.23
CA ASP A 320 -16.57 -21.10 9.03
C ASP A 320 -15.59 -19.99 8.62
N PHE A 321 -16.05 -18.74 8.71
CA PHE A 321 -15.26 -17.54 8.46
C PHE A 321 -15.70 -16.42 9.40
N THR A 322 -14.82 -16.00 10.29
CA THR A 322 -15.09 -14.96 11.31
C THR A 322 -13.95 -13.95 11.38
N THR A 323 -14.24 -12.76 11.91
CA THR A 323 -13.23 -11.71 12.13
C THR A 323 -12.86 -11.69 13.60
N ALA A 324 -11.61 -12.03 13.90
CA ALA A 324 -11.06 -12.23 15.24
C ALA A 324 -10.59 -10.95 15.92
#